data_AF-A0A2V9LGL4-F1
#
_entry.id   AF-A0A2V9LGL4-F1
#
_cell.length_a   1.000
_cell.length_b   1.000
_cell.length_c   1.000
_cell.angle_alpha   90.00
_cell.angle_beta   90.00
_cell.angle_gamma   90.00
#
_symmetry.space_group_name_H-M   'P 1'
#
loop_
_entity.id
_entity.type
_entity.pdbx_description
1 polymer ?
#
loop_
_entity_poly.entity_id
_entity_poly.type
_entity_poly.pdbx_seq_one_letter_code
_entity_poly.pdbx_strand_id
1 'polypeptide(L)'
;MLYAGNRCAPRRSISLVVLGICLVGAGCQDVATTWSTEATSPDGRWVAVARSQQWGGPGTAYDATTVYLRLTKSGQHPIVDFLFPDPFCQRQVLVFSQEYATINLTMKWVSPTHLDVAYGPSSRPGDQVSIVFQVVKCAGVDISVRELSSDTTR
;
A
#
# COMPACT_ATOMS: atom_id res chain seq x y z
N MET A 1 -40.94 -46.50 43.29
CA MET A 1 -39.88 -45.72 43.98
C MET A 1 -38.70 -45.62 43.01
N LEU A 2 -38.74 -44.69 42.04
CA LEU A 2 -38.21 -43.31 42.00
C LEU A 2 -36.71 -43.17 41.64
N TYR A 3 -36.50 -42.53 40.47
CA TYR A 3 -35.39 -41.70 39.93
C TYR A 3 -33.99 -42.23 39.53
N ALA A 4 -33.80 -42.19 38.20
CA ALA A 4 -32.70 -41.67 37.37
C ALA A 4 -31.34 -41.25 37.99
N GLY A 5 -30.27 -41.51 37.23
CA GLY A 5 -28.97 -40.87 37.36
C GLY A 5 -28.25 -40.72 36.01
N ASN A 6 -28.65 -39.71 35.23
CA ASN A 6 -27.87 -39.20 34.10
C ASN A 6 -26.55 -38.62 34.60
N ARG A 7 -25.43 -38.87 33.90
CA ARG A 7 -24.26 -37.97 33.96
C ARG A 7 -23.92 -37.48 32.56
N CYS A 8 -23.96 -36.16 32.47
CA CYS A 8 -23.80 -35.34 31.28
C CYS A 8 -22.47 -34.59 31.36
N ALA A 9 -21.87 -34.38 30.18
CA ALA A 9 -20.93 -33.32 29.79
C ALA A 9 -19.41 -33.53 29.95
N PRO A 10 -18.72 -33.67 28.80
CA PRO A 10 -17.48 -32.98 28.49
C PRO A 10 -17.75 -31.88 27.45
N ARG A 11 -18.77 -31.03 27.66
CA ARG A 11 -19.18 -30.01 26.67
C ARG A 11 -18.40 -28.68 26.79
N ARG A 12 -17.70 -28.44 27.92
CA ARG A 12 -16.99 -27.18 28.19
C ARG A 12 -15.57 -27.10 27.59
N SER A 13 -14.83 -28.21 27.54
CA SER A 13 -13.43 -28.20 27.13
C SER A 13 -13.23 -28.10 25.61
N ILE A 14 -14.14 -28.69 24.82
CA ILE A 14 -14.09 -28.63 23.35
C ILE A 14 -14.30 -27.19 22.86
N SER A 15 -15.14 -26.42 23.55
CA SER A 15 -15.45 -25.04 23.18
C SER A 15 -14.26 -24.09 23.32
N LEU A 16 -13.35 -24.33 24.27
CA LEU A 16 -12.15 -23.51 24.49
C LEU A 16 -11.06 -23.78 23.45
N VAL A 17 -10.92 -25.03 23.01
CA VAL A 17 -9.94 -25.41 21.97
C VAL A 17 -10.35 -24.83 20.61
N VAL A 18 -11.65 -24.87 20.28
CA VAL A 18 -12.16 -24.27 19.04
C VAL A 18 -12.03 -22.74 19.07
N LEU A 19 -12.33 -22.07 20.20
CA LEU A 19 -12.08 -20.63 20.34
C LEU A 19 -10.60 -20.28 20.20
N GLY A 20 -9.71 -21.09 20.78
CA GLY A 20 -8.26 -20.91 20.67
C GLY A 20 -7.76 -21.00 19.23
N ILE A 21 -8.24 -21.98 18.46
CA ILE A 21 -7.86 -22.15 17.04
C ILE A 21 -8.40 -21.00 16.19
N CYS A 22 -9.64 -20.53 16.45
CA CYS A 22 -10.22 -19.39 15.72
C CYS A 22 -9.50 -18.06 16.00
N LEU A 23 -8.97 -17.85 17.22
CA LEU A 23 -8.23 -16.64 17.57
C LEU A 23 -6.83 -16.59 16.96
N VAL A 24 -6.18 -17.75 16.74
CA VAL A 24 -4.86 -17.82 16.09
C VAL A 24 -4.96 -17.54 14.58
N GLY A 25 -6.06 -17.93 13.94
CA GLY A 25 -6.25 -17.74 12.49
C GLY A 25 -6.58 -16.31 12.05
N ALA A 26 -7.01 -15.43 12.97
CA ALA A 26 -7.46 -14.07 12.64
C ALA A 26 -6.34 -13.01 12.62
N GLY A 27 -5.09 -13.39 12.94
CA GLY A 27 -3.97 -12.45 13.11
C GLY A 27 -2.99 -12.33 11.93
N CYS A 28 -3.12 -13.13 10.87
CA CYS A 28 -2.19 -13.09 9.75
C CYS A 28 -2.58 -12.01 8.72
N GLN A 29 -2.23 -10.75 8.99
CA GLN A 29 -2.03 -9.79 7.91
C GLN A 29 -0.54 -9.56 7.72
N ASP A 30 0.00 -10.14 6.66
CA ASP A 30 1.42 -10.03 6.34
C ASP A 30 1.78 -8.64 5.77
N VAL A 31 0.78 -7.78 5.51
CA VAL A 31 0.98 -6.44 4.93
C VAL A 31 0.01 -5.43 5.54
N ALA A 32 0.54 -4.32 6.03
CA ALA A 32 -0.25 -3.17 6.49
C ALA A 32 0.09 -1.92 5.65
N THR A 33 -0.92 -1.13 5.29
CA THR A 33 -0.69 0.22 4.72
C THR A 33 -0.53 1.21 5.86
N THR A 34 0.65 1.82 5.98
CA THR A 34 0.97 2.76 7.07
C THR A 34 0.71 4.22 6.67
N TRP A 35 0.79 4.52 5.39
CA TRP A 35 0.58 5.86 4.85
C TRP A 35 0.12 5.80 3.40
N SER A 36 -0.71 6.76 2.99
CA SER A 36 -1.05 6.94 1.58
C SER A 36 -1.45 8.38 1.28
N THR A 37 -1.20 8.83 0.06
CA THR A 37 -1.67 10.13 -0.46
C THR A 37 -1.99 10.04 -1.94
N GLU A 38 -2.85 10.93 -2.41
CA GLU A 38 -3.33 10.95 -3.80
C GLU A 38 -3.22 12.35 -4.40
N ALA A 39 -2.95 12.42 -5.70
CA ALA A 39 -2.96 13.66 -6.47
C ALA A 39 -3.67 13.43 -7.81
N THR A 40 -4.67 14.26 -8.11
CA THR A 40 -5.45 14.17 -9.36
C THR A 40 -4.91 15.13 -10.40
N SER A 41 -4.85 14.69 -11.66
CA SER A 41 -4.43 15.53 -12.79
C SER A 41 -5.40 16.70 -13.02
N PRO A 42 -4.95 17.84 -13.57
CA PRO A 42 -5.80 19.00 -13.80
C PRO A 42 -7.02 18.74 -14.70
N ASP A 43 -6.91 17.79 -15.63
CA ASP A 43 -8.00 17.35 -16.51
C ASP A 43 -8.89 16.27 -15.88
N GLY A 44 -8.55 15.83 -14.66
CA GLY A 44 -9.29 14.80 -13.93
C GLY A 44 -9.20 13.40 -14.53
N ARG A 45 -8.34 13.14 -15.52
CA ARG A 45 -8.24 11.83 -16.19
C ARG A 45 -7.37 10.83 -15.43
N TRP A 46 -6.39 11.32 -14.68
CA TRP A 46 -5.41 10.52 -13.96
C TRP A 46 -5.43 10.83 -12.48
N VAL A 47 -5.16 9.81 -11.67
CA VAL A 47 -4.84 9.97 -10.26
C VAL A 47 -3.52 9.24 -9.99
N ALA A 48 -2.58 9.96 -9.40
CA ALA A 48 -1.38 9.39 -8.83
C ALA A 48 -1.65 9.03 -7.37
N VAL A 49 -1.27 7.82 -6.95
CA VAL A 49 -1.49 7.31 -5.59
C VAL A 49 -0.15 6.83 -5.07
N ALA A 50 0.32 7.39 -3.96
CA ALA A 50 1.49 6.88 -3.25
C ALA A 50 1.03 6.13 -2.02
N ARG A 51 1.64 4.97 -1.75
CA ARG A 51 1.31 4.12 -0.61
C ARG A 51 2.56 3.54 0.01
N SER A 52 2.75 3.77 1.30
CA SER A 52 3.74 3.04 2.12
C SER A 52 3.09 1.81 2.71
N GLN A 53 3.76 0.69 2.56
CA GLN A 53 3.33 -0.60 3.09
C GLN A 53 4.44 -1.19 3.94
N GLN A 54 4.03 -1.85 5.01
CA GLN A 54 4.88 -2.59 5.92
C GLN A 54 4.53 -4.06 5.79
N TRP A 55 5.52 -4.86 5.41
CA TRP A 55 5.41 -6.31 5.35
C TRP A 55 5.94 -6.93 6.64
N GLY A 56 5.17 -7.85 7.21
CA GLY A 56 5.60 -8.71 8.31
C GLY A 56 6.16 -10.04 7.81
N GLY A 57 6.72 -10.82 8.72
CA GLY A 57 7.17 -12.19 8.43
C GLY A 57 8.62 -12.46 8.84
N PRO A 58 8.94 -13.67 9.34
CA PRO A 58 10.31 -14.02 9.70
C PRO A 58 11.27 -13.92 8.51
N GLY A 59 12.23 -12.98 8.58
CA GLY A 59 13.27 -12.80 7.56
C GLY A 59 12.81 -12.14 6.25
N THR A 60 11.53 -11.76 6.14
CA THR A 60 10.95 -11.12 4.93
C THR A 60 10.24 -9.81 5.23
N ALA A 61 10.39 -9.27 6.44
CA ALA A 61 9.83 -7.98 6.79
C ALA A 61 10.59 -6.87 6.05
N TYR A 62 9.84 -5.96 5.42
CA TYR A 62 10.41 -4.78 4.77
C TYR A 62 9.36 -3.67 4.71
N ASP A 63 9.83 -2.44 4.54
CA ASP A 63 9.00 -1.26 4.28
C ASP A 63 9.29 -0.76 2.87
N ALA A 64 8.23 -0.44 2.11
CA ALA A 64 8.38 0.15 0.79
C ALA A 64 7.24 1.12 0.49
N THR A 65 7.57 2.17 -0.26
CA THR A 65 6.58 3.08 -0.81
C THR A 65 6.46 2.87 -2.30
N THR A 66 5.25 2.64 -2.78
CA THR A 66 4.97 2.52 -4.21
C THR A 66 4.09 3.68 -4.68
N VAL A 67 4.44 4.27 -5.82
CA VAL A 67 3.59 5.22 -6.55
C VAL A 67 2.94 4.51 -7.72
N TYR A 68 1.63 4.65 -7.80
CA TYR A 68 0.78 4.10 -8.82
C TYR A 68 0.10 5.21 -9.62
N LEU A 69 -0.18 4.92 -10.88
CA LEU A 69 -0.96 5.76 -11.75
C LEU A 69 -2.25 5.05 -12.17
N ARG A 70 -3.41 5.63 -11.86
CA ARG A 70 -4.73 5.08 -12.18
C ARG A 70 -5.54 6.05 -13.04
N LEU A 71 -6.30 5.50 -14.00
CA LEU A 71 -7.31 6.27 -14.74
C LEU A 71 -8.52 6.52 -13.85
N THR A 72 -9.14 7.68 -13.98
CA THR A 72 -10.46 7.95 -13.39
C THR A 72 -11.55 7.30 -14.22
N LYS A 73 -12.68 6.97 -13.60
CA LYS A 73 -13.84 6.37 -14.28
C LYS A 73 -14.37 7.22 -15.43
N SER A 74 -14.18 8.55 -15.42
CA SER A 74 -14.56 9.44 -16.52
C SER A 74 -13.64 9.37 -17.75
N GLY A 75 -12.45 8.78 -17.63
CA GLY A 75 -11.49 8.58 -18.73
C GLY A 75 -11.58 7.22 -19.41
N GLN A 76 -12.63 6.44 -19.15
CA GLN A 76 -12.77 5.05 -19.62
C GLN A 76 -12.73 4.92 -21.14
N HIS A 77 -11.71 4.22 -21.64
CA HIS A 77 -11.79 3.52 -22.92
C HIS A 77 -12.54 2.20 -22.66
N PRO A 78 -13.78 2.04 -23.14
CA PRO A 78 -14.60 0.87 -22.83
C PRO A 78 -13.96 -0.46 -23.27
N ILE A 79 -13.09 -0.45 -24.30
CA ILE A 79 -12.50 -1.67 -24.86
C ILE A 79 -11.49 -2.33 -23.90
N VAL A 80 -10.78 -1.55 -23.06
CA VAL A 80 -9.73 -2.10 -22.18
C VAL A 80 -10.33 -2.75 -20.92
N ASP A 81 -11.41 -2.17 -20.38
CA ASP A 81 -12.16 -2.73 -19.24
C ASP A 81 -12.84 -4.06 -19.58
N PHE A 82 -13.25 -4.27 -20.84
CA PHE A 82 -13.88 -5.53 -21.27
C PHE A 82 -12.87 -6.68 -21.48
N LEU A 83 -11.63 -6.38 -21.87
CA LEU A 83 -10.58 -7.38 -22.09
C LEU A 83 -9.78 -7.69 -20.82
N PHE A 84 -9.68 -6.72 -19.90
CA PHE A 84 -9.04 -6.87 -18.60
C PHE A 84 -9.96 -6.26 -17.54
N PRO A 85 -10.94 -7.03 -17.03
CA PRO A 85 -11.80 -6.60 -15.93
C PRO A 85 -10.99 -6.64 -14.62
N ASP A 86 -9.89 -5.89 -14.57
CA ASP A 86 -9.12 -5.74 -13.36
C ASP A 86 -9.52 -4.41 -12.70
N PRO A 87 -10.17 -4.44 -11.52
CA PRO A 87 -10.44 -3.24 -10.73
C PRO A 87 -9.14 -2.50 -10.30
N PHE A 88 -7.97 -3.06 -10.60
CA PHE A 88 -6.64 -2.51 -10.36
C PHE A 88 -5.84 -2.24 -11.64
N CYS A 89 -6.41 -1.50 -12.61
CA CYS A 89 -5.62 -0.85 -13.68
C CYS A 89 -4.71 0.29 -13.14
N GLN A 90 -4.07 0.06 -11.99
CA GLN A 90 -3.08 0.88 -11.33
C GLN A 90 -1.72 0.48 -11.87
N ARG A 91 -1.07 1.38 -12.58
CA ARG A 91 0.27 1.14 -13.13
C ARG A 91 1.30 1.56 -12.09
N GLN A 92 2.08 0.62 -11.59
CA GLN A 92 3.22 0.93 -10.73
C GLN A 92 4.24 1.74 -11.55
N VAL A 93 4.60 2.92 -11.06
CA VAL A 93 5.53 3.84 -11.75
C VAL A 93 6.78 4.16 -10.94
N LEU A 94 6.71 4.09 -9.60
CA LEU A 94 7.87 4.28 -8.73
C LEU A 94 7.82 3.30 -7.55
N VAL A 95 8.97 2.81 -7.12
CA VAL A 95 9.13 2.09 -5.86
C VAL A 95 10.33 2.65 -5.12
N PHE A 96 10.11 2.94 -3.85
CA PHE A 96 11.12 3.39 -2.90
C PHE A 96 11.33 2.30 -1.86
N SER A 97 12.59 2.02 -1.55
CA SER A 97 12.99 1.28 -0.36
C SER A 97 13.37 2.27 0.73
N GLN A 98 12.94 1.98 1.96
CA GLN A 98 13.09 2.85 3.12
C GLN A 98 13.20 2.00 4.40
N GLU A 99 13.88 2.52 5.41
CA GLU A 99 14.09 1.79 6.67
C GLU A 99 12.88 1.83 7.60
N TYR A 100 12.06 2.87 7.45
CA TYR A 100 10.84 3.04 8.23
C TYR A 100 9.62 3.09 7.32
N ALA A 101 8.47 2.65 7.83
CA ALA A 101 7.20 2.66 7.12
C ALA A 101 6.62 4.06 6.77
N THR A 102 7.43 5.12 6.79
CA THR A 102 7.05 6.50 6.45
C THR A 102 8.12 7.16 5.59
N ILE A 103 7.69 7.93 4.58
CA ILE A 103 8.55 8.70 3.67
C ILE A 103 8.00 10.12 3.54
N ASN A 104 8.89 11.10 3.34
CA ASN A 104 8.47 12.42 2.92
C ASN A 104 8.29 12.41 1.39
N LEU A 105 7.06 12.26 0.91
CA LEU A 105 6.75 12.22 -0.52
C LEU A 105 5.62 13.20 -0.87
N THR A 106 5.86 14.00 -1.90
CA THR A 106 4.88 14.93 -2.47
C THR A 106 4.73 14.67 -3.96
N MET A 107 3.48 14.57 -4.41
CA MET A 107 3.14 14.44 -5.83
C MET A 107 2.43 15.71 -6.29
N LYS A 108 2.85 16.24 -7.44
CA LYS A 108 2.23 17.40 -8.06
C LYS A 108 2.11 17.20 -9.55
N TRP A 109 0.92 17.42 -10.08
CA TRP A 109 0.72 17.51 -11.52
C TRP A 109 1.13 18.92 -11.99
N VAL A 110 2.12 19.00 -12.86
CA VAL A 110 2.53 20.27 -13.49
C VAL A 110 1.76 20.53 -14.80
N SER A 111 1.27 19.45 -15.43
CA SER A 111 0.34 19.48 -16.55
C SER A 111 -0.57 18.24 -16.49
N PRO A 112 -1.63 18.14 -17.32
CA PRO A 112 -2.44 16.92 -17.44
C PRO A 112 -1.65 15.64 -17.74
N THR A 113 -0.46 15.78 -18.32
CA THR A 113 0.39 14.66 -18.76
C THR A 113 1.78 14.69 -18.14
N HIS A 114 1.99 15.44 -17.05
CA HIS A 114 3.29 15.51 -16.39
C HIS A 114 3.10 15.52 -14.88
N LEU A 115 3.62 14.45 -14.25
CA LEU A 115 3.65 14.26 -12.81
C LEU A 115 5.06 14.50 -12.27
N ASP A 116 5.18 15.46 -11.35
CA ASP A 116 6.37 15.67 -10.55
C ASP A 116 6.22 14.93 -9.22
N VAL A 117 7.21 14.11 -8.88
CA VAL A 117 7.32 13.42 -7.59
C VAL A 117 8.57 13.92 -6.87
N ALA A 118 8.38 14.49 -5.69
CA ALA A 118 9.46 14.87 -4.80
C ALA A 118 9.49 13.91 -3.62
N TYR A 119 10.65 13.35 -3.27
CA TYR A 119 10.79 12.36 -2.20
C TYR A 119 12.00 12.65 -1.31
N GLY A 120 11.99 12.20 -0.06
CA GLY A 120 13.13 12.28 0.84
C GLY A 120 12.93 11.44 2.10
N PRO A 121 13.97 11.32 2.93
CA PRO A 121 13.88 10.60 4.20
C PRO A 121 12.82 11.23 5.10
N SER A 122 12.21 10.42 5.97
CA SER A 122 11.31 10.90 7.01
C SER A 122 12.05 11.78 8.03
N SER A 123 11.31 12.37 8.96
CA SER A 123 11.87 13.17 10.06
C SER A 123 12.68 12.33 11.06
N ARG A 124 12.80 11.02 10.87
CA ARG A 124 13.52 10.12 11.78
C ARG A 124 15.03 10.22 11.53
N PRO A 125 15.85 10.37 12.59
CA PRO A 125 17.30 10.40 12.44
C PRO A 125 17.84 9.11 11.80
N GLY A 126 18.73 9.27 10.82
CA GLY A 126 19.38 8.16 10.13
C GLY A 126 18.53 7.49 9.04
N ASP A 127 17.30 7.95 8.80
CA ASP A 127 16.46 7.38 7.76
C ASP A 127 17.07 7.59 6.37
N GLN A 128 17.01 6.54 5.54
CA GLN A 128 17.52 6.52 4.18
C GLN A 128 16.42 6.03 3.24
N VAL A 129 16.34 6.69 2.08
CA VAL A 129 15.37 6.35 1.06
C VAL A 129 16.09 6.22 -0.27
N SER A 130 15.84 5.12 -0.97
CA SER A 130 16.40 4.87 -2.29
C SER A 130 15.32 4.48 -3.28
N ILE A 131 15.47 4.91 -4.54
CA ILE A 131 14.61 4.46 -5.63
C ILE A 131 15.09 3.08 -6.06
N VAL A 132 14.20 2.08 -6.00
CA VAL A 132 14.49 0.72 -6.49
C VAL A 132 13.82 0.43 -7.85
N PHE A 133 12.82 1.24 -8.23
CA PHE A 133 12.18 1.16 -9.53
C PHE A 133 11.66 2.52 -9.98
N GLN A 134 11.87 2.86 -11.25
CA GLN A 134 11.37 4.10 -11.84
C GLN A 134 10.97 3.95 -13.30
N VAL A 135 9.76 4.43 -13.60
CA VAL A 135 9.25 4.66 -14.94
C VAL A 135 9.30 6.16 -15.22
N VAL A 136 9.93 6.55 -16.32
CA VAL A 136 10.01 7.97 -16.73
C VAL A 136 8.81 8.42 -17.57
N LYS A 137 8.09 7.47 -18.19
CA LYS A 137 6.89 7.74 -18.98
C LYS A 137 5.93 6.56 -18.97
N CYS A 138 4.64 6.81 -18.72
CA CYS A 138 3.61 5.78 -18.65
C CYS A 138 2.31 6.28 -19.27
N ALA A 139 1.76 5.57 -20.27
CA ALA A 139 0.47 5.90 -20.90
C ALA A 139 0.32 7.37 -21.34
N GLY A 140 1.40 7.97 -21.83
CA GLY A 140 1.43 9.38 -22.25
C GLY A 140 1.68 10.39 -21.13
N VAL A 141 1.82 9.94 -19.87
CA VAL A 141 2.22 10.77 -18.73
C VAL A 141 3.73 10.69 -18.53
N ASP A 142 4.40 11.83 -18.55
CA ASP A 142 5.80 12.00 -18.20
C ASP A 142 5.95 12.11 -16.67
N ILE A 143 6.96 11.43 -16.11
CA ILE A 143 7.16 11.32 -14.65
C ILE A 143 8.56 11.81 -14.32
N SER A 144 8.62 12.95 -13.63
CA SER A 144 9.87 13.52 -13.13
C SER A 144 10.01 13.25 -11.65
N VAL A 145 11.21 12.86 -11.22
CA VAL A 145 11.49 12.55 -9.81
C VAL A 145 12.62 13.44 -9.33
N ARG A 146 12.47 14.02 -8.14
CA ARG A 146 13.51 14.79 -7.47
C ARG A 146 13.63 14.38 -6.00
N GLU A 147 14.86 14.34 -5.52
CA GLU A 147 15.13 14.18 -4.09
C GLU A 147 14.97 15.52 -3.37
N LEU A 148 14.31 15.52 -2.22
CA LEU A 148 14.24 16.62 -1.30
C LEU A 148 15.59 16.65 -0.59
N SER A 149 16.42 17.64 -0.91
CA SER A 149 17.68 17.84 -0.21
C SER A 149 17.39 17.95 1.28
N SER A 150 17.96 17.04 2.06
CA SER A 150 18.09 17.21 3.50
C SER A 150 19.00 18.40 3.69
N ASP A 151 18.41 19.58 3.93
CA ASP A 151 19.15 20.74 4.38
C ASP A 151 19.76 20.36 5.73
N THR A 152 20.97 19.81 5.64
CA THR A 152 21.81 19.46 6.78
C THR A 152 22.25 20.80 7.33
N THR A 153 21.43 21.35 8.22
CA THR A 153 21.86 22.47 9.06
C THR A 153 23.03 21.93 9.87
N ARG A 154 24.22 22.34 9.46
CA ARG A 154 25.51 22.01 10.05
C ARG A 154 25.72 22.80 11.34
#